data_AF-A0A0F9FS10-F1
#
_entry.id   AF-A0A0F9FS10-F1
#
_cell.length_a   1.000
_cell.length_b   1.000
_cell.length_c   1.000
_cell.angle_alpha   90.00
_cell.angle_beta   90.00
_cell.angle_gamma   90.00
#
_symmetry.space_group_name_H-M   'P 1'
#
loop_
_entity.id
_entity.type
_entity.pdbx_description
1 polymer ?
#
loop_
_entity_poly.entity_id
_entity_poly.type
_entity_poly.pdbx_seq_one_letter_code
_entity_poly.pdbx_strand_id
1 'polypeptide(L)'
;MADLAPSHPETINALIKAMRSAKKESLRGHAARSLGYVGLKLGEGNKNVGRIVEALRHRIGREPVERTRATIIHALGYMRKRAAAALPELRKASDDPSERVSKAAREALAKIAR
;
A
#
# COMPACT_ATOMS: atom_id res chain seq x y z
N MET A 1 29.24 5.53 0.19
CA MET A 1 27.79 5.67 -0.05
C MET A 1 27.10 4.55 0.71
N ALA A 2 26.22 4.87 1.66
CA ALA A 2 25.53 3.83 2.43
C ALA A 2 24.58 3.07 1.50
N ASP A 3 24.84 1.79 1.31
CA ASP A 3 24.02 0.90 0.49
C ASP A 3 22.74 0.58 1.27
N LEU A 4 21.77 1.50 1.21
CA LEU A 4 20.53 1.39 1.94
C LEU A 4 19.66 0.33 1.27
N ALA A 5 19.76 -0.90 1.77
CA ALA A 5 18.91 -2.00 1.34
C ALA A 5 17.43 -1.57 1.32
N PRO A 6 16.60 -2.09 0.39
CA PRO A 6 15.19 -1.69 0.27
C PRO A 6 14.36 -1.89 1.56
N SER A 7 14.82 -2.77 2.45
CA SER A 7 14.22 -3.07 3.76
C SER A 7 14.76 -2.20 4.91
N HIS A 8 15.74 -1.32 4.65
CA HIS A 8 16.30 -0.43 5.67
C HIS A 8 15.21 0.55 6.19
N PRO A 9 15.12 0.78 7.51
CA PRO A 9 14.07 1.63 8.09
C PRO A 9 13.98 3.03 7.48
N GLU A 10 15.11 3.63 7.13
CA GLU A 10 15.16 4.96 6.49
C GLU A 10 14.56 4.95 5.08
N THR A 11 14.83 3.91 4.30
CA THR A 11 14.25 3.72 2.96
C THR A 11 12.73 3.61 3.07
N ILE A 12 12.24 2.84 4.05
CA ILE A 12 10.81 2.71 4.31
C ILE A 12 10.20 4.06 4.71
N ASN A 13 10.87 4.84 5.57
CA ASN A 13 10.41 6.17 5.97
C ASN A 13 10.32 7.12 4.78
N ALA A 14 11.34 7.13 3.91
CA ALA A 14 11.37 7.95 2.70
C ALA A 14 10.23 7.58 1.74
N LEU A 15 9.99 6.28 1.54
CA LEU A 15 8.89 5.79 0.71
C LEU A 15 7.52 6.15 1.30
N ILE A 16 7.32 6.01 2.62
CA ILE A 16 6.08 6.43 3.29
C ILE A 16 5.85 7.93 3.09
N LYS A 17 6.89 8.76 3.28
CA LYS A 17 6.81 10.22 3.05
C LYS A 17 6.43 10.53 1.60
N ALA A 18 7.10 9.91 0.63
CA ALA A 18 6.81 10.09 -0.79
C ALA A 18 5.37 9.69 -1.14
N MET A 19 4.90 8.54 -0.64
CA MET A 19 3.52 8.06 -0.84
C MET A 19 2.48 9.05 -0.27
N ARG A 20 2.78 9.73 0.84
CA ARG A 20 1.85 10.67 1.50
C ARG A 20 1.86 12.07 0.89
N SER A 21 3.02 12.60 0.51
CA SER A 21 3.14 14.04 0.27
C SER A 21 3.83 14.41 -1.03
N ALA A 22 4.19 13.45 -1.90
CA ALA A 22 4.76 13.80 -3.19
C ALA A 22 3.72 14.59 -4.02
N LYS A 23 4.17 15.71 -4.61
CA LYS A 23 3.32 16.58 -5.45
C LYS A 23 2.76 15.81 -6.66
N LYS A 24 3.63 15.06 -7.35
CA LYS A 24 3.26 14.24 -8.50
C LYS A 24 2.56 12.96 -8.04
N GLU A 25 1.38 12.69 -8.56
CA GLU A 25 0.62 11.46 -8.31
C GLU A 25 1.40 10.19 -8.70
N SER A 26 2.16 10.25 -9.79
CA SER A 26 3.00 9.13 -10.24
C SER A 26 4.03 8.75 -9.19
N LEU A 27 4.65 9.72 -8.52
CA LEU A 27 5.59 9.45 -7.42
C LEU A 27 4.89 8.81 -6.22
N ARG A 28 3.66 9.23 -5.91
CA ARG A 28 2.87 8.60 -4.84
C ARG A 28 2.56 7.14 -5.16
N GLY A 29 2.13 6.86 -6.38
CA GLY A 29 1.84 5.51 -6.86
C GLY A 29 3.07 4.61 -6.91
N HIS A 30 4.21 5.11 -7.39
CA HIS A 30 5.48 4.38 -7.38
C HIS A 30 5.92 4.06 -5.95
N ALA A 31 5.84 5.03 -5.04
CA ALA A 31 6.17 4.81 -3.63
C ALA A 31 5.25 3.75 -3.00
N ALA A 32 3.93 3.80 -3.27
CA ALA A 32 2.98 2.78 -2.80
C ALA A 32 3.35 1.38 -3.31
N ARG A 33 3.68 1.26 -4.60
CA ARG A 33 4.11 -0.01 -5.19
C ARG A 33 5.38 -0.55 -4.55
N SER A 34 6.39 0.29 -4.36
CA SER A 34 7.65 -0.07 -3.70
C SER A 34 7.41 -0.51 -2.26
N LEU A 35 6.52 0.17 -1.52
CA LEU A 35 6.12 -0.23 -0.17
C LEU A 35 5.46 -1.61 -0.16
N GLY A 36 4.56 -1.92 -1.10
CA GLY A 36 3.97 -3.25 -1.23
C GLY A 36 5.01 -4.34 -1.49
N TYR A 37 6.00 -4.07 -2.35
CA TYR A 37 7.10 -5.00 -2.63
C TYR A 37 7.99 -5.22 -1.40
N VAL A 38 8.40 -4.15 -0.72
CA VAL A 38 9.19 -4.24 0.52
C VAL A 38 8.39 -5.00 1.58
N GLY A 39 7.12 -4.66 1.78
CA GLY A 39 6.22 -5.32 2.73
C GLY A 39 6.04 -6.81 2.48
N LEU A 40 6.02 -7.25 1.22
CA LEU A 40 5.98 -8.67 0.87
C LEU A 40 7.30 -9.39 1.18
N LYS A 41 8.45 -8.74 0.94
CA LYS A 41 9.79 -9.31 1.19
C LYS A 41 10.14 -9.38 2.67
N LEU A 42 9.53 -8.54 3.50
CA LEU A 42 9.68 -8.61 4.95
C LEU A 42 8.94 -9.82 5.53
N GLY A 43 9.54 -10.46 6.54
CA GLY A 43 8.91 -11.56 7.29
C GLY A 43 7.64 -11.11 8.03
N GLU A 44 6.71 -12.04 8.27
CA GLU A 44 5.37 -11.75 8.83
C GLU A 44 5.39 -11.11 10.23
N GLY A 45 6.47 -11.30 11.00
CA GLY A 45 6.68 -10.64 12.30
C GLY A 45 7.47 -9.34 12.26
N ASN A 46 7.87 -8.85 11.08
CA ASN A 46 8.69 -7.64 11.01
C ASN A 46 7.82 -6.39 11.28
N LYS A 47 8.20 -5.61 12.29
CA LYS A 47 7.52 -4.36 12.70
C LYS A 47 7.26 -3.39 11.54
N ASN A 48 8.10 -3.38 10.51
CA ASN A 48 7.93 -2.50 9.36
C ASN A 48 6.77 -2.92 8.46
N VAL A 49 6.35 -4.19 8.46
CA VAL A 49 5.14 -4.63 7.74
C VAL A 49 3.92 -3.88 8.26
N GLY A 50 3.73 -3.86 9.58
CA GLY A 50 2.64 -3.11 10.21
C GLY A 50 2.67 -1.62 9.85
N ARG A 51 3.85 -1.00 9.88
CA ARG A 51 4.04 0.42 9.50
C ARG A 51 3.67 0.69 8.04
N ILE A 52 4.03 -0.22 7.14
CA ILE A 52 3.72 -0.12 5.71
C ILE A 52 2.21 -0.26 5.48
N VAL A 53 1.59 -1.29 6.08
CA VAL A 53 0.14 -1.53 5.97
C VAL A 53 -0.65 -0.34 6.51
N GLU A 54 -0.25 0.19 7.67
CA GLU A 54 -0.87 1.38 8.26
C GLU A 54 -0.81 2.58 7.32
N ALA A 55 0.36 2.84 6.75
CA ALA A 55 0.55 3.97 5.84
C ALA A 55 -0.28 3.83 4.56
N LEU A 56 -0.34 2.63 3.98
CA LEU A 56 -1.10 2.36 2.76
C LEU A 56 -2.61 2.42 3.02
N ARG A 57 -3.14 1.76 4.06
CA ARG A 57 -4.59 1.72 4.35
C ARG A 57 -5.16 3.13 4.59
N HIS A 58 -4.44 3.94 5.37
CA HIS A 58 -4.83 5.32 5.65
C HIS A 58 -4.78 6.20 4.40
N ARG A 59 -3.95 5.85 3.41
CA ARG A 59 -3.86 6.61 2.17
C ARG A 59 -5.04 6.38 1.23
N ILE A 60 -5.69 5.21 1.25
CA ILE A 60 -6.77 4.86 0.32
C ILE A 60 -7.83 5.97 0.27
N GLY A 61 -8.42 6.31 1.42
CA GLY A 61 -9.50 7.32 1.49
C GLY A 61 -9.04 8.78 1.30
N ARG A 62 -7.73 9.03 1.23
CA ARG A 62 -7.15 10.39 1.11
C ARG A 62 -6.50 10.65 -0.26
N GLU A 63 -6.35 9.62 -1.08
CA GLU A 63 -5.76 9.78 -2.41
C GLU A 63 -6.83 10.25 -3.39
N PRO A 64 -6.75 11.48 -3.93
CA PRO A 64 -7.76 11.99 -4.85
C PRO A 64 -7.72 11.31 -6.22
N VAL A 65 -6.57 10.77 -6.63
CA VAL A 65 -6.39 10.18 -7.96
C VAL A 65 -6.73 8.70 -7.94
N GLU A 66 -7.80 8.32 -8.64
CA GLU A 66 -8.31 6.93 -8.70
C GLU A 66 -7.24 5.89 -9.10
N ARG A 67 -6.39 6.22 -10.07
CA ARG A 67 -5.29 5.34 -10.51
C ARG A 67 -4.28 5.08 -9.40
N THR A 68 -3.96 6.12 -8.63
CA THR A 68 -3.05 6.03 -7.49
C THR A 68 -3.71 5.27 -6.34
N ARG A 69 -5.00 5.50 -6.09
CA ARG A 69 -5.81 4.77 -5.10
C ARG A 69 -5.83 3.27 -5.40
N ALA A 70 -6.11 2.89 -6.64
CA ALA A 70 -6.04 1.49 -7.09
C ALA A 70 -4.62 0.90 -6.93
N THR A 71 -3.57 1.68 -7.17
CA THR A 71 -2.17 1.24 -6.96
C THR A 71 -1.87 0.95 -5.49
N ILE A 72 -2.37 1.78 -4.56
CA ILE A 72 -2.24 1.58 -3.12
C ILE A 72 -2.97 0.29 -2.69
N ILE A 73 -4.17 0.08 -3.21
CA ILE A 73 -4.97 -1.12 -2.95
C ILE A 73 -4.27 -2.38 -3.47
N HIS A 74 -3.72 -2.34 -4.69
CA HIS A 74 -2.94 -3.46 -5.22
C HIS A 74 -1.70 -3.75 -4.39
N ALA A 75 -1.01 -2.71 -3.89
CA ALA A 75 0.14 -2.88 -3.02
C ALA A 75 -0.22 -3.66 -1.74
N LEU A 76 -1.37 -3.35 -1.12
CA LEU A 76 -1.88 -4.12 0.02
C LEU A 76 -2.25 -5.56 -0.37
N GLY A 77 -2.94 -5.76 -1.49
CA GLY A 77 -3.28 -7.10 -1.99
C GLY A 77 -2.05 -7.97 -2.28
N TYR A 78 -0.95 -7.38 -2.76
CA TYR A 78 0.30 -8.11 -2.99
C TYR A 78 0.97 -8.60 -1.70
N MET A 79 0.72 -7.93 -0.57
CA MET A 79 1.23 -8.35 0.73
C MET A 79 0.44 -9.54 1.32
N ARG A 80 -0.72 -9.90 0.72
CA ARG A 80 -1.58 -11.03 1.14
C ARG A 80 -1.97 -10.91 2.62
N LYS A 81 -2.05 -12.02 3.37
CA LYS A 81 -2.41 -12.05 4.81
C LYS A 81 -1.64 -11.07 5.70
N ARG A 82 -0.43 -10.60 5.32
CA ARG A 82 0.31 -9.54 6.03
C ARG A 82 -0.46 -8.22 6.10
N ALA A 83 -1.33 -7.96 5.14
CA ALA A 83 -2.15 -6.76 5.05
C ALA A 83 -3.57 -6.93 5.64
N ALA A 84 -3.82 -7.96 6.47
CA ALA A 84 -5.13 -8.19 7.09
C ALA A 84 -5.66 -6.97 7.87
N ALA A 85 -4.79 -6.14 8.45
CA ALA A 85 -5.19 -4.91 9.12
C ALA A 85 -5.83 -3.86 8.19
N ALA A 86 -5.71 -3.99 6.86
CA ALA A 86 -6.33 -3.11 5.88
C ALA A 86 -7.72 -3.58 5.40
N LEU A 87 -8.23 -4.72 5.90
CA LEU A 87 -9.52 -5.26 5.48
C LEU A 87 -10.69 -4.25 5.62
N PRO A 88 -10.81 -3.44 6.69
CA PRO A 88 -11.89 -2.46 6.80
C PRO A 88 -11.85 -1.40 5.70
N GLU A 89 -10.67 -0.85 5.39
CA GLU A 89 -10.49 0.16 4.35
C GLU A 89 -10.69 -0.43 2.96
N LEU A 90 -10.28 -1.68 2.74
CA LEU A 90 -10.52 -2.39 1.48
C LEU A 90 -12.00 -2.69 1.24
N ARG A 91 -12.76 -3.03 2.29
CA ARG A 91 -14.23 -3.17 2.20
C ARG A 91 -14.89 -1.84 1.84
N LYS A 92 -14.48 -0.73 2.45
CA LYS A 92 -14.98 0.59 2.04
C LYS A 92 -14.63 0.91 0.59
N ALA A 93 -13.42 0.57 0.16
CA ALA A 93 -12.98 0.79 -1.21
C ALA A 93 -13.67 -0.13 -2.24
N SER A 94 -14.31 -1.23 -1.84
CA SER A 94 -15.10 -2.05 -2.77
C SER A 94 -16.42 -1.40 -3.20
N ASP A 95 -16.81 -0.32 -2.53
CA ASP A 95 -17.96 0.52 -2.88
C ASP A 95 -17.52 1.87 -3.50
N ASP A 96 -16.24 2.00 -3.86
CA ASP A 96 -15.72 3.21 -4.51
C ASP A 96 -16.41 3.43 -5.87
N PRO A 97 -16.83 4.67 -6.20
CA PRO A 97 -17.51 4.98 -7.46
C PRO A 97 -16.63 4.71 -8.68
N SER A 98 -15.30 4.72 -8.54
CA SER A 98 -14.41 4.31 -9.62
C SER A 98 -14.40 2.78 -9.71
N GLU A 99 -14.88 2.25 -10.84
CA GLU A 99 -14.86 0.81 -11.11
C GLU A 99 -13.45 0.22 -10.97
N ARG A 100 -12.43 0.99 -11.37
CA ARG A 100 -11.03 0.61 -11.23
C ARG A 100 -10.65 0.37 -9.77
N VAL A 101 -11.10 1.24 -8.88
CA VAL A 101 -10.80 1.17 -7.45
C VAL A 101 -11.59 0.05 -6.80
N SER A 102 -12.90 -0.05 -7.08
CA SER A 102 -13.73 -1.10 -6.48
C SER A 102 -13.34 -2.50 -6.92
N LYS A 103 -12.97 -2.70 -8.20
CA LYS A 103 -12.40 -3.96 -8.69
C LYS A 103 -11.08 -4.30 -7.99
N ALA A 104 -10.16 -3.34 -7.92
CA ALA A 104 -8.89 -3.50 -7.22
C ALA A 104 -9.09 -3.93 -5.76
N ALA A 105 -10.10 -3.35 -5.08
CA ALA A 105 -10.42 -3.65 -3.69
C ALA A 105 -10.93 -5.09 -3.53
N ARG A 106 -11.86 -5.54 -4.38
CA ARG A 106 -12.36 -6.93 -4.36
C ARG A 106 -11.24 -7.94 -4.62
N GLU A 107 -10.35 -7.65 -5.57
CA GLU A 107 -9.18 -8.48 -5.82
C GLU A 107 -8.22 -8.54 -4.63
N ALA A 108 -7.95 -7.40 -3.98
CA ALA A 108 -7.09 -7.33 -2.81
C ALA A 108 -7.70 -8.10 -1.63
N LEU A 109 -9.01 -7.96 -1.38
CA LEU A 109 -9.73 -8.72 -0.36
C LEU A 109 -9.59 -10.22 -0.59
N ALA A 110 -9.78 -10.69 -1.82
CA ALA A 110 -9.61 -12.11 -2.17
C ALA A 110 -8.17 -12.61 -1.96
N LYS A 111 -7.15 -11.78 -2.26
CA LYS A 111 -5.73 -12.11 -2.04
C LYS A 111 -5.34 -12.15 -0.56
N ILE A 112 -6.01 -11.38 0.29
CA ILE A 112 -5.74 -11.33 1.74
C ILE A 112 -6.44 -12.48 2.46
N ALA A 113 -7.59 -12.93 1.97
CA ALA A 113 -8.35 -14.06 2.53
C ALA A 113 -7.74 -15.44 2.21
N ARG A 114 -6.79 -15.52 1.26
CA ARG A 114 -6.05 -16.73 0.88
C ARG A 114 -4.67 -16.76 1.53
#